data_AF-A0A1W1X5S4-F1
#
_entry.id   AF-A0A1W1X5S4-F1
#
_cell.length_a   1.000
_cell.length_b   1.000
_cell.length_c   1.000
_cell.angle_alpha   90.00
_cell.angle_beta   90.00
_cell.angle_gamma   90.00
#
_symmetry.space_group_name_H-M   'P 1'
#
loop_
_entity.id
_entity.type
_entity.pdbx_description
1 polymer ?
#
loop_
_entity_poly.entity_id
_entity_poly.type
_entity_poly.pdbx_seq_one_letter_code
_entity_poly.pdbx_strand_id
1 'polypeptide(L)'
;MSPSIFHKSIYPRLPDSFFLFLVQDMKSSRWVQLFRRFPQARQAVFRGLPSGDEKIGAQITRPPASRRLVETFKGDLAFFQSAADVWADDNLEILALLDMLDRNFLRDNLMDLKDLIGPERLVLSLYFLEDALEDLAELLGREDFWTRGMDERLGELFIPIRSVLQKAVEEVPESAVLFSSLGFVGPGPGSDRPVGDLGSAKGPPRKGAHAREVEKRKRLEARIEKLKKERAVLISEKERLLGENAGLKHRLQEWEKSFQEALERGIAEEKKRWYSRYQALGDPDWKELEKTSRRLDQLFVWADRAFACQRQADERYGLIGEVRQKLLKIELHLQEIERIFAQSLMVHPEVRRLKKALLQERQRVLGLPGVEKALKGLPADLNREGLLSRLRLLEPNPRSLGALKRLERALRDLEETGVLPDLDLLLEEVNHKRRQILEALYGRFMKEAVPKDGRSDWKNLEQFVASGESRRYTVYVDGYNILLRLLSSEENRGTDLADLRSDFIEAVQTKQNHFRKIVLVFDGEGDYSDQLGKVEIVYTDKTRGTTADLYILQAVRRSKDRKILLVTEDREIIEGAGARVFALIRPLDFYSYVHDLSGV
;
A
#
# COMPACT_ATOMS: atom_id res chain seq x y z
N MET A 1 14.58 -3.22 35.82
CA MET A 1 14.13 -3.16 34.42
C MET A 1 14.09 -4.57 33.87
N SER A 2 12.93 -5.02 33.37
CA SER A 2 12.84 -6.29 32.67
C SER A 2 13.78 -6.25 31.45
N PRO A 3 14.58 -7.29 31.17
CA PRO A 3 15.45 -7.25 30.00
C PRO A 3 14.58 -7.12 28.74
N SER A 4 14.86 -6.09 27.93
CA SER A 4 14.18 -5.84 26.64
C SER A 4 14.09 -7.12 25.82
N ILE A 5 13.00 -7.28 25.06
CA ILE A 5 12.77 -8.39 24.14
C ILE A 5 13.98 -8.58 23.22
N PHE A 6 14.64 -7.47 22.84
CA PHE A 6 15.88 -7.50 22.08
C PHE A 6 16.98 -8.32 22.76
N HIS A 7 17.26 -8.05 24.04
CA HIS A 7 18.33 -8.72 24.76
C HIS A 7 18.08 -10.21 25.00
N LYS A 8 16.81 -10.61 25.14
CA LYS A 8 16.45 -12.02 25.37
C LYS A 8 16.38 -12.84 24.09
N SER A 9 15.79 -12.29 23.04
CA SER A 9 15.36 -13.07 21.88
C SER A 9 16.20 -12.80 20.63
N ILE A 10 16.72 -11.57 20.48
CA ILE A 10 17.39 -11.12 19.25
C ILE A 10 18.91 -11.12 19.42
N TYR A 11 19.40 -10.47 20.47
CA TYR A 11 20.83 -10.29 20.73
C TYR A 11 21.66 -11.60 20.68
N PRO A 12 21.20 -12.72 21.28
CA PRO A 12 21.94 -13.99 21.22
C PRO A 12 22.01 -14.62 19.81
N ARG A 13 21.13 -14.19 18.90
CA ARG A 13 20.99 -14.72 17.53
C ARG A 13 21.76 -13.89 16.49
N LEU A 14 22.38 -12.78 16.90
CA LEU A 14 23.09 -11.90 15.98
C LEU A 14 24.38 -12.56 15.46
N PRO A 15 24.62 -12.56 14.14
CA PRO A 15 25.80 -13.16 13.54
C PRO A 15 27.06 -12.32 13.77
N ASP A 16 28.24 -12.93 13.59
CA ASP A 16 29.53 -12.22 13.71
C ASP A 16 29.64 -11.06 12.71
N SER A 17 29.03 -11.20 11.54
CA SER A 17 28.98 -10.15 10.51
C SER A 17 28.32 -8.87 11.02
N PHE A 18 27.26 -8.99 11.83
CA PHE A 18 26.57 -7.84 12.44
C PHE A 18 27.51 -7.06 13.37
N PHE A 19 28.23 -7.76 14.24
CA PHE A 19 29.16 -7.09 15.15
C PHE A 19 30.36 -6.50 14.42
N LEU A 20 30.86 -7.18 13.37
CA LEU A 20 31.92 -6.64 12.52
C LEU A 20 31.48 -5.39 11.76
N PHE A 21 30.22 -5.33 11.32
CA PHE A 21 29.64 -4.13 10.73
C PHE A 21 29.73 -2.95 11.71
N LEU A 22 29.31 -3.12 12.97
CA LEU A 22 29.38 -2.06 13.97
C LEU A 22 30.82 -1.53 14.16
N VAL A 23 31.81 -2.42 14.11
CA VAL A 23 33.24 -2.07 14.16
C VAL A 23 33.67 -1.20 12.98
N GLN A 24 33.17 -1.50 11.78
CA GLN A 24 33.56 -0.82 10.54
C GLN A 24 32.82 0.51 10.33
N ASP A 25 31.56 0.58 10.74
CA ASP A 25 30.67 1.72 10.48
C ASP A 25 30.94 2.89 11.44
N MET A 26 31.41 2.61 12.66
CA MET A 26 31.72 3.64 13.66
C MET A 26 33.07 4.33 13.41
N LYS A 27 33.09 5.67 13.55
CA LYS A 27 34.32 6.48 13.40
C LYS A 27 35.38 6.12 14.46
N SER A 28 36.64 6.13 14.06
CA SER A 28 37.78 5.82 14.95
C SER A 28 37.85 6.66 16.23
N SER A 29 37.44 7.93 16.18
CA SER A 29 37.39 8.82 17.35
C SER A 29 36.37 8.38 18.41
N ARG A 30 35.26 7.78 17.99
CA ARG A 30 34.22 7.25 18.88
C ARG A 30 34.72 6.04 19.66
N TRP A 31 35.49 5.16 19.03
CA TRP A 31 36.12 4.02 19.70
C TRP A 31 37.05 4.45 20.83
N VAL A 32 37.82 5.53 20.64
CA VAL A 32 38.67 6.08 21.71
C VAL A 32 37.83 6.50 22.93
N GLN A 33 36.69 7.16 22.69
CA GLN A 33 35.78 7.58 23.77
C GLN A 33 35.16 6.37 24.49
N LEU A 34 34.71 5.36 23.74
CA LEU A 34 34.17 4.11 24.28
C LEU A 34 35.18 3.37 25.15
N PHE A 35 36.42 3.20 24.67
CA PHE A 35 37.46 2.52 25.43
C PHE A 35 37.98 3.29 26.65
N ARG A 36 37.76 4.61 26.71
CA ARG A 36 37.97 5.38 27.95
C ARG A 36 36.91 5.08 29.00
N ARG A 37 35.66 4.90 28.59
CA ARG A 37 34.54 4.51 29.47
C ARG A 37 34.63 3.04 29.90
N PHE A 38 35.15 2.18 29.02
CA PHE A 38 35.28 0.73 29.26
C PHE A 38 36.75 0.27 29.14
N PRO A 39 37.58 0.55 30.16
CA PRO A 39 39.01 0.19 30.13
C PRO A 39 39.25 -1.32 30.12
N GLN A 40 38.35 -2.12 30.68
CA GLN A 40 38.44 -3.59 30.66
C GLN A 40 38.28 -4.14 29.23
N ALA A 41 37.30 -3.64 28.47
CA ALA A 41 37.12 -3.96 27.05
C ALA A 41 38.37 -3.57 26.23
N ARG A 42 38.95 -2.40 26.50
CA ARG A 42 40.20 -1.96 25.84
C ARG A 42 41.34 -2.96 26.06
N GLN A 43 41.52 -3.44 27.28
CA GLN A 43 42.57 -4.41 27.61
C GLN A 43 42.33 -5.77 26.95
N ALA A 44 41.07 -6.22 26.89
CA ALA A 44 40.70 -7.47 26.23
C ALA A 44 40.98 -7.43 24.73
N VAL A 45 40.55 -6.36 24.05
CA VAL A 45 40.69 -6.19 22.59
C VAL A 45 42.16 -6.05 22.18
N PHE A 46 42.91 -5.19 22.86
CA PHE A 46 44.29 -4.86 22.49
C PHE A 46 45.35 -5.68 23.23
N ARG A 47 45.02 -6.85 23.80
CA ARG A 47 46.01 -7.71 24.47
C ARG A 47 47.16 -8.08 23.53
N GLY A 48 48.36 -7.55 23.78
CA GLY A 48 49.53 -7.76 22.90
C GLY A 48 49.53 -6.92 21.61
N LEU A 49 48.67 -5.89 21.51
CA LEU A 49 48.64 -4.91 20.43
C LEU A 49 48.90 -3.49 20.98
N PRO A 50 49.43 -2.56 20.15
CA PRO A 50 49.56 -1.17 20.56
C PRO A 50 48.17 -0.57 20.85
N SER A 51 47.97 -0.06 22.06
CA SER A 51 46.66 0.42 22.52
C SER A 51 46.57 1.95 22.62
N GLY A 52 47.59 2.72 22.24
CA GLY A 52 47.57 4.19 22.33
C GLY A 52 46.45 4.81 21.50
N ASP A 53 45.82 5.89 21.99
CA ASP A 53 44.60 6.49 21.42
C ASP A 53 44.72 6.79 19.91
N GLU A 54 45.86 7.29 19.47
CA GLU A 54 46.16 7.60 18.06
C GLU A 54 46.22 6.34 17.16
N LYS A 55 46.49 5.17 17.75
CA LYS A 55 46.63 3.90 17.04
C LYS A 55 45.36 3.06 17.06
N ILE A 56 44.38 3.39 17.90
CA ILE A 56 43.13 2.61 18.06
C ILE A 56 42.43 2.47 16.71
N GLY A 57 42.24 3.55 15.95
CA GLY A 57 41.56 3.49 14.65
C GLY A 57 42.22 2.56 13.64
N ALA A 58 43.56 2.57 13.56
CA ALA A 58 44.31 1.72 12.64
C ALA A 58 44.42 0.25 13.10
N GLN A 59 44.26 -0.01 14.41
CA GLN A 59 44.36 -1.35 14.98
C GLN A 59 43.00 -2.05 15.05
N ILE A 60 41.91 -1.31 15.28
CA ILE A 60 40.58 -1.90 15.50
C ILE A 60 40.01 -2.62 14.27
N THR A 61 40.38 -2.15 13.08
CA THR A 61 40.03 -2.75 11.79
C THR A 61 40.87 -3.98 11.45
N ARG A 62 41.95 -4.26 12.21
CA ARG A 62 42.78 -5.45 11.97
C ARG A 62 42.06 -6.71 12.48
N PRO A 63 42.14 -7.84 11.75
CA PRO A 63 41.46 -9.09 12.11
C PRO A 63 41.61 -9.56 13.57
N PRO A 64 42.79 -9.50 14.22
CA PRO A 64 42.91 -9.95 15.60
C PRO A 64 42.23 -9.02 16.62
N ALA A 65 42.17 -7.72 16.35
CA ALA A 65 41.48 -6.78 17.22
C ALA A 65 39.96 -6.84 16.99
N SER A 66 39.51 -6.86 15.74
CA SER A 66 38.09 -6.94 15.40
C SER A 66 37.44 -8.22 15.92
N ARG A 67 38.09 -9.39 15.81
CA ARG A 67 37.57 -10.64 16.38
C ARG A 67 37.40 -10.58 17.89
N ARG A 68 38.40 -10.07 18.62
CA ARG A 68 38.32 -9.91 20.07
C ARG A 68 37.27 -8.89 20.49
N LEU A 69 37.05 -7.86 19.66
CA LEU A 69 36.01 -6.88 19.88
C LEU A 69 34.62 -7.48 19.70
N VAL A 70 34.43 -8.35 18.70
CA VAL A 70 33.21 -9.15 18.54
C VAL A 70 32.98 -10.08 19.74
N GLU A 71 34.01 -10.78 20.21
CA GLU A 71 33.93 -11.62 21.43
C GLU A 71 33.56 -10.78 22.67
N THR A 72 34.15 -9.58 22.78
CA THR A 72 33.85 -8.64 23.88
C THR A 72 32.41 -8.16 23.80
N PHE A 73 31.89 -7.86 22.60
CA PHE A 73 30.48 -7.54 22.44
C PHE A 73 29.60 -8.66 22.97
N LYS A 74 29.75 -9.89 22.45
CA LYS A 74 28.94 -11.03 22.86
C LYS A 74 29.00 -11.34 24.37
N GLY A 75 30.14 -11.08 25.01
CA GLY A 75 30.36 -11.35 26.43
C GLY A 75 29.95 -10.21 27.37
N ASP A 76 29.87 -8.97 26.88
CA ASP A 76 29.59 -7.78 27.68
C ASP A 76 28.47 -6.95 27.03
N LEU A 77 27.24 -7.19 27.50
CA LEU A 77 26.06 -6.50 27.01
C LEU A 77 26.10 -4.99 27.28
N ALA A 78 26.67 -4.56 28.41
CA ALA A 78 26.75 -3.14 28.76
C ALA A 78 27.68 -2.39 27.79
N PHE A 79 28.78 -3.03 27.41
CA PHE A 79 29.68 -2.49 26.39
C PHE A 79 29.02 -2.44 25.01
N PHE A 80 28.24 -3.46 24.63
CA PHE A 80 27.44 -3.43 23.41
C PHE A 80 26.43 -2.28 23.40
N GLN A 81 25.64 -2.12 24.47
CA GLN A 81 24.65 -1.05 24.58
C GLN A 81 25.30 0.32 24.42
N SER A 82 26.40 0.56 25.13
CA SER A 82 27.13 1.82 24.99
C SER A 82 27.67 2.03 23.56
N ALA A 83 28.11 0.99 22.87
CA ALA A 83 28.54 1.11 21.49
C ALA A 83 27.37 1.40 20.53
N ALA A 84 26.23 0.75 20.75
CA ALA A 84 25.00 1.01 20.02
C ALA A 84 24.52 2.45 20.23
N ASP A 85 24.57 2.98 21.46
CA ASP A 85 24.19 4.37 21.77
C ASP A 85 25.07 5.36 21.01
N VAL A 86 26.39 5.13 21.01
CA VAL A 86 27.31 6.00 20.25
C VAL A 86 27.10 5.87 18.74
N TRP A 87 26.72 4.69 18.25
CA TRP A 87 26.34 4.51 16.84
C TRP A 87 25.05 5.26 16.51
N ALA A 88 24.05 5.21 17.39
CA ALA A 88 22.78 5.93 17.23
C ALA A 88 22.99 7.45 17.16
N ASP A 89 23.83 8.00 18.04
CA ASP A 89 24.21 9.42 18.01
C ASP A 89 24.82 9.85 16.67
N ASP A 90 25.61 8.97 16.03
CA ASP A 90 26.23 9.24 14.73
C ASP A 90 25.29 8.96 13.55
N ASN A 91 24.15 8.29 13.76
CA ASN A 91 23.20 7.85 12.73
C ASN A 91 21.75 8.29 13.03
N LEU A 92 21.58 9.45 13.67
CA LEU A 92 20.26 10.02 14.02
C LEU A 92 19.33 10.16 12.81
N GLU A 93 19.88 10.38 11.62
CA GLU A 93 19.11 10.50 10.37
C GLU A 93 18.35 9.22 10.02
N ILE A 94 18.97 8.06 10.22
CA ILE A 94 18.34 6.75 9.95
C ILE A 94 17.26 6.49 10.98
N LEU A 95 17.53 6.82 12.25
CA LEU A 95 16.57 6.69 13.34
C LEU A 95 15.36 7.61 13.12
N ALA A 96 15.59 8.87 12.79
CA ALA A 96 14.53 9.84 12.50
C ALA A 96 13.70 9.43 11.28
N LEU A 97 14.35 8.95 10.22
CA LEU A 97 13.64 8.43 9.05
C LEU A 97 12.69 7.30 9.43
N LEU A 98 13.17 6.32 10.20
CA LEU A 98 12.34 5.18 10.60
C LEU A 98 11.26 5.58 11.61
N ASP A 99 11.54 6.49 12.54
CA ASP A 99 10.57 7.01 13.51
C ASP A 99 9.44 7.79 12.85
N MET A 100 9.72 8.46 11.73
CA MET A 100 8.72 9.18 10.92
C MET A 100 7.78 8.27 10.13
N LEU A 101 8.14 7.00 9.92
CA LEU A 101 7.31 6.06 9.16
C LEU A 101 6.19 5.49 10.04
N ASP A 102 5.01 5.29 9.42
CA ASP A 102 3.90 4.62 10.11
C ASP A 102 4.33 3.22 10.58
N ARG A 103 3.88 2.84 11.77
CA ARG A 103 4.29 1.57 12.40
C ARG A 103 3.86 0.36 11.58
N ASN A 104 2.67 0.41 10.97
CA ASN A 104 2.21 -0.68 10.10
C ASN A 104 3.04 -0.69 8.82
N PHE A 105 3.40 0.49 8.31
CA PHE A 105 4.28 0.61 7.15
C PHE A 105 5.67 0.00 7.39
N LEU A 106 6.30 0.27 8.54
CA LEU A 106 7.58 -0.34 8.92
C LEU A 106 7.49 -1.87 8.93
N ARG A 107 6.38 -2.42 9.45
CA ARG A 107 6.13 -3.86 9.54
C ARG A 107 5.93 -4.50 8.17
N ASP A 108 5.12 -3.86 7.32
CA ASP A 108 4.72 -4.38 6.01
C ASP A 108 5.86 -4.31 4.96
N ASN A 109 6.81 -3.39 5.17
CA ASN A 109 7.93 -3.10 4.26
C ASN A 109 9.31 -3.39 4.88
N LEU A 110 9.36 -4.22 5.93
CA LEU A 110 10.58 -4.46 6.70
C LEU A 110 11.71 -5.04 5.83
N MET A 111 11.39 -5.92 4.88
CA MET A 111 12.37 -6.49 3.95
C MET A 111 12.88 -5.46 2.94
N ASP A 112 12.01 -4.59 2.44
CA ASP A 112 12.40 -3.54 1.50
C ASP A 112 13.29 -2.49 2.20
N LEU A 113 12.94 -2.11 3.43
CA LEU A 113 13.77 -1.25 4.28
C LEU A 113 15.11 -1.92 4.62
N LYS A 114 15.11 -3.21 4.92
CA LYS A 114 16.33 -4.01 5.17
C LYS A 114 17.28 -3.97 3.98
N ASP A 115 16.76 -4.13 2.77
CA ASP A 115 17.57 -4.09 1.56
C ASP A 115 18.09 -2.67 1.24
N LEU A 116 17.31 -1.64 1.60
CA LEU A 116 17.68 -0.24 1.46
C LEU A 116 18.82 0.20 2.39
N ILE A 117 18.59 0.16 3.72
CA ILE A 117 19.55 0.70 4.69
C ILE A 117 20.60 -0.35 5.11
N GLY A 118 20.33 -1.61 4.81
CA GLY A 118 21.15 -2.74 5.22
C GLY A 118 20.58 -3.44 6.46
N PRO A 119 20.68 -4.78 6.53
CA PRO A 119 20.11 -5.56 7.62
C PRO A 119 20.70 -5.18 8.98
N GLU A 120 22.00 -4.88 9.05
CA GLU A 120 22.66 -4.52 10.30
C GLU A 120 22.18 -3.18 10.84
N ARG A 121 22.06 -2.17 9.95
CA ARG A 121 21.55 -0.85 10.31
C ARG A 121 20.10 -0.91 10.74
N LEU A 122 19.27 -1.67 10.01
CA LEU A 122 17.87 -1.86 10.37
C LEU A 122 17.73 -2.48 11.78
N VAL A 123 18.47 -3.55 12.07
CA VAL A 123 18.40 -4.22 13.38
C VAL A 123 18.85 -3.28 14.52
N LEU A 124 19.92 -2.49 14.32
CA LEU A 124 20.35 -1.49 15.29
C LEU A 124 19.33 -0.35 15.46
N SER A 125 18.69 0.10 14.37
CA SER A 125 17.68 1.15 14.46
C SER A 125 16.42 0.66 15.17
N LEU A 126 15.95 -0.55 14.86
CA LEU A 126 14.79 -1.13 15.53
C LEU A 126 15.04 -1.46 17.01
N TYR A 127 16.30 -1.68 17.41
CA TYR A 127 16.68 -1.78 18.82
C TYR A 127 16.29 -0.51 19.61
N PHE A 128 16.43 0.68 19.02
CA PHE A 128 16.08 1.95 19.67
C PHE A 128 14.60 2.31 19.57
N LEU A 129 13.88 1.80 18.57
CA LEU A 129 12.46 2.11 18.37
C LEU A 129 11.51 1.20 19.17
N GLU A 130 12.02 0.14 19.80
CA GLU A 130 11.39 -0.84 20.73
C GLU A 130 10.10 -1.56 20.27
N ASP A 131 9.30 -0.98 19.38
CA ASP A 131 7.91 -1.37 19.09
C ASP A 131 7.76 -2.35 17.90
N ALA A 132 8.82 -2.64 17.14
CA ALA A 132 8.80 -3.54 15.96
C ALA A 132 9.66 -4.82 16.13
N LEU A 133 10.02 -5.16 17.37
CA LEU A 133 10.99 -6.21 17.67
C LEU A 133 10.41 -7.64 17.66
N GLU A 134 9.09 -7.81 17.81
CA GLU A 134 8.49 -9.15 17.93
C GLU A 134 8.58 -9.95 16.61
N ASP A 135 8.31 -9.33 15.47
CA ASP A 135 8.43 -10.00 14.16
C ASP A 135 9.89 -10.16 13.71
N LEU A 136 10.77 -9.29 14.20
CA LEU A 136 12.18 -9.30 13.85
C LEU A 136 12.87 -10.59 14.35
N ALA A 137 12.48 -11.10 15.52
CA ALA A 137 13.08 -12.31 16.09
C ALA A 137 12.87 -13.57 15.24
N GLU A 138 11.74 -13.64 14.51
CA GLU A 138 11.43 -14.73 13.58
C GLU A 138 12.17 -14.55 12.26
N LEU A 139 12.26 -13.30 11.75
CA LEU A 139 12.94 -12.97 10.50
C LEU A 139 14.45 -13.14 10.57
N LEU A 140 15.09 -12.81 11.70
CA LEU A 140 16.54 -12.95 11.89
C LEU A 140 17.02 -14.41 11.87
N GLY A 141 16.11 -15.37 12.05
CA GLY A 141 16.40 -16.80 11.93
C GLY A 141 16.51 -17.30 10.49
N ARG A 142 16.16 -16.47 9.49
CA ARG A 142 16.26 -16.82 8.08
C ARG A 142 17.62 -16.42 7.52
N GLU A 143 18.29 -17.32 6.80
CA GLU A 143 19.64 -17.07 6.25
C GLU A 143 19.66 -15.94 5.21
N ASP A 144 18.54 -15.74 4.50
CA ASP A 144 18.35 -14.71 3.47
C ASP A 144 18.19 -13.29 4.06
N PHE A 145 17.86 -13.17 5.35
CA PHE A 145 17.73 -11.86 6.00
C PHE A 145 19.04 -11.07 5.93
N TRP A 146 20.19 -11.71 6.16
CA TRP A 146 21.47 -11.01 6.16
C TRP A 146 22.04 -10.72 4.77
N THR A 147 21.37 -11.16 3.70
CA THR A 147 21.75 -10.87 2.31
C THR A 147 20.96 -9.69 1.75
N ARG A 148 21.63 -8.73 1.10
CA ARG A 148 20.92 -7.60 0.43
C ARG A 148 20.39 -8.04 -0.93
N GLY A 149 19.07 -7.95 -1.12
CA GLY A 149 18.42 -8.02 -2.42
C GLY A 149 18.32 -6.62 -3.02
N MET A 150 19.14 -6.29 -4.01
CA MET A 150 18.96 -5.04 -4.77
C MET A 150 17.80 -5.23 -5.75
N ASP A 151 16.58 -4.91 -5.32
CA ASP A 151 15.39 -4.86 -6.19
C ASP A 151 15.26 -3.47 -6.82
N GLU A 152 14.92 -3.41 -8.12
CA GLU A 152 14.70 -2.17 -8.89
C GLU A 152 13.55 -1.33 -8.30
N ARG A 153 12.62 -1.98 -7.58
CA ARG A 153 11.47 -1.36 -6.89
C ARG A 153 11.85 -0.46 -5.71
N LEU A 154 13.06 -0.60 -5.16
CA LEU A 154 13.55 0.30 -4.10
C LEU A 154 13.65 1.75 -4.58
N GLY A 155 13.84 1.95 -5.89
CA GLY A 155 13.78 3.28 -6.51
C GLY A 155 12.39 3.90 -6.47
N GLU A 156 11.33 3.09 -6.62
CA GLU A 156 9.92 3.54 -6.70
C GLU A 156 9.39 3.98 -5.33
N LEU A 157 9.75 3.27 -4.24
CA LEU A 157 9.44 3.66 -2.85
C LEU A 157 9.94 5.08 -2.52
N PHE A 158 11.01 5.54 -3.18
CA PHE A 158 11.62 6.83 -2.94
C PHE A 158 11.27 7.90 -3.97
N ILE A 159 10.52 7.65 -5.04
CA ILE A 159 10.11 8.75 -5.95
C ILE A 159 9.31 9.82 -5.18
N PRO A 160 8.32 9.45 -4.34
CA PRO A 160 7.59 10.42 -3.54
C PRO A 160 8.48 11.03 -2.45
N ILE A 161 9.24 10.21 -1.71
CA ILE A 161 10.09 10.65 -0.60
C ILE A 161 11.21 11.58 -1.10
N ARG A 162 11.87 11.26 -2.20
CA ARG A 162 12.89 12.11 -2.84
C ARG A 162 12.33 13.44 -3.29
N SER A 163 11.09 13.48 -3.77
CA SER A 163 10.42 14.74 -4.14
C SER A 163 10.11 15.62 -2.92
N VAL A 164 9.72 15.00 -1.79
CA VAL A 164 9.51 15.70 -0.52
C VAL A 164 10.84 16.14 0.09
N LEU A 165 11.87 15.30 0.04
CA LEU A 165 13.21 15.61 0.52
C LEU A 165 13.88 16.69 -0.33
N GLN A 166 13.71 16.69 -1.65
CA GLN A 166 14.19 17.77 -2.53
C GLN A 166 13.50 19.09 -2.18
N LYS A 167 12.19 19.09 -1.98
CA LYS A 167 11.46 20.30 -1.51
C LYS A 167 11.94 20.76 -0.14
N ALA A 168 12.17 19.85 0.80
CA ALA A 168 12.68 20.20 2.13
C ALA A 168 14.11 20.77 2.09
N VAL A 169 14.97 20.25 1.19
CA VAL A 169 16.33 20.77 0.96
C VAL A 169 16.31 22.13 0.24
N GLU A 170 15.36 22.35 -0.68
CA GLU A 170 15.14 23.64 -1.33
C GLU A 170 14.63 24.70 -0.34
N GLU A 171 13.76 24.30 0.60
CA GLU A 171 13.20 25.18 1.63
C GLU A 171 14.18 25.44 2.78
N VAL A 172 15.05 24.48 3.12
CA VAL A 172 16.07 24.59 4.19
C VAL A 172 17.42 24.05 3.69
N PRO A 173 18.29 24.89 3.11
CA PRO A 173 19.56 24.46 2.50
C PRO A 173 20.54 23.79 3.48
N GLU A 174 20.44 24.11 4.76
CA GLU A 174 21.25 23.53 5.84
C GLU A 174 20.98 22.02 6.02
N SER A 175 19.81 21.53 5.57
CA SER A 175 19.46 20.12 5.60
C SER A 175 20.17 19.29 4.52
N ALA A 176 20.77 19.91 3.50
CA ALA A 176 21.51 19.21 2.44
C ALA A 176 22.71 18.41 2.98
N VAL A 177 23.31 18.88 4.07
CA VAL A 177 24.41 18.17 4.75
C VAL A 177 23.92 16.86 5.38
N LEU A 178 22.69 16.85 5.91
CA LEU A 178 22.04 15.68 6.53
C LEU A 178 21.69 14.57 5.53
N PHE A 179 21.61 14.87 4.23
CA PHE A 179 21.25 13.87 3.22
C PHE A 179 22.45 13.29 2.47
N SER A 180 23.62 13.93 2.61
CA SER A 180 24.89 13.45 2.03
C SER A 180 25.46 12.22 2.75
N SER A 181 25.18 12.07 4.05
CA SER A 181 25.56 10.95 4.93
C SER A 181 24.81 9.65 4.64
N LEU A 182 23.62 9.72 4.05
CA LEU A 182 22.79 8.57 3.69
C LEU A 182 23.22 7.86 2.38
N GLY A 183 24.29 8.32 1.71
CA GLY A 183 24.87 7.63 0.55
C GLY A 183 24.13 7.86 -0.78
N PHE A 184 23.18 8.80 -0.84
CA PHE A 184 22.41 9.11 -2.05
C PHE A 184 23.14 10.01 -3.07
N VAL A 185 24.32 10.53 -2.73
CA VAL A 185 25.21 11.26 -3.65
C VAL A 185 26.56 10.54 -3.65
N GLY A 186 26.94 10.00 -4.82
CA GLY A 186 28.20 9.27 -4.99
C GLY A 186 29.42 10.09 -4.59
N PRO A 187 30.50 9.45 -4.12
CA PRO A 187 31.68 10.15 -3.63
C PRO A 187 32.38 10.85 -4.80
N GLY A 188 32.49 12.18 -4.71
CA GLY A 188 33.31 12.99 -5.60
C GLY A 188 34.81 12.65 -5.48
N PRO A 189 35.60 12.77 -6.56
CA PRO A 189 37.01 12.44 -6.54
C PRO A 189 37.87 13.64 -6.10
N GLY A 190 38.83 13.38 -5.22
CA GLY A 190 39.82 14.35 -4.71
C GLY A 190 39.54 14.62 -3.23
N SER A 191 40.51 14.70 -2.32
CA SER A 191 41.98 14.81 -2.31
C SER A 191 42.34 14.35 -0.88
N ASP A 192 43.47 13.75 -0.52
CA ASP A 192 44.82 14.28 -0.54
C ASP A 192 45.75 13.18 -0.01
N ARG A 193 46.90 13.02 -0.66
CA ARG A 193 48.05 12.36 -0.06
C ARG A 193 48.86 13.42 0.70
N PRO A 194 49.33 13.16 1.92
CA PRO A 194 50.52 13.81 2.42
C PRO A 194 51.76 12.98 2.08
N VAL A 195 52.70 13.66 1.46
CA VAL A 195 54.12 13.33 1.37
C VAL A 195 54.76 13.63 2.73
N GLY A 196 55.69 12.76 3.17
CA GLY A 196 56.59 12.94 4.32
C GLY A 196 56.93 11.57 4.91
N ASP A 197 58.16 11.19 5.26
CA ASP A 197 59.39 11.92 5.42
C ASP A 197 60.58 10.93 5.39
N LEU A 198 61.75 11.41 4.99
CA LEU A 198 62.99 10.65 4.81
C LEU A 198 63.68 10.36 6.15
N GLY A 199 63.55 9.13 6.63
CA GLY A 199 64.33 8.62 7.77
C GLY A 199 65.78 8.26 7.38
N SER A 200 66.70 9.18 7.62
CA SER A 200 68.15 8.96 7.65
C SER A 200 68.54 8.04 8.81
N ALA A 201 69.18 6.89 8.51
CA ALA A 201 69.92 6.10 9.50
C ALA A 201 71.33 5.80 8.97
N LYS A 202 72.33 6.46 9.56
CA LYS A 202 73.77 6.20 9.40
C LYS A 202 74.16 4.92 10.16
N GLY A 203 74.94 4.07 9.51
CA GLY A 203 75.67 2.93 10.11
C GLY A 203 76.79 2.46 9.16
N PRO A 204 77.89 1.87 9.68
CA PRO A 204 79.27 2.27 9.38
C PRO A 204 79.95 1.51 8.22
N PRO A 205 81.13 1.96 7.73
CA PRO A 205 81.66 1.56 6.43
C PRO A 205 82.39 0.22 6.51
N ARG A 206 81.96 -0.75 5.70
CA ARG A 206 82.78 -1.92 5.37
C ARG A 206 83.44 -1.69 4.01
N LYS A 207 84.77 -1.58 4.04
CA LYS A 207 85.67 -1.51 2.88
C LYS A 207 85.36 -2.68 1.94
N GLY A 208 85.01 -2.35 0.70
CA GLY A 208 84.47 -3.27 -0.32
C GLY A 208 83.21 -2.76 -1.01
N ALA A 209 82.62 -1.65 -0.55
CA ALA A 209 81.32 -1.13 -1.00
C ALA A 209 81.30 -0.47 -2.39
N HIS A 210 82.40 0.11 -2.88
CA HIS A 210 82.34 0.90 -4.12
C HIS A 210 81.96 0.12 -5.38
N ALA A 211 82.44 -1.13 -5.55
CA ALA A 211 82.08 -1.94 -6.72
C ALA A 211 80.60 -2.36 -6.69
N ARG A 212 80.08 -2.74 -5.51
CA ARG A 212 78.66 -3.13 -5.32
C ARG A 212 77.70 -1.92 -5.34
N GLU A 213 78.14 -0.74 -4.93
CA GLU A 213 77.36 0.50 -5.02
C GLU A 213 77.26 1.01 -6.46
N VAL A 214 78.35 0.92 -7.24
CA VAL A 214 78.32 1.27 -8.67
C VAL A 214 77.39 0.32 -9.44
N GLU A 215 77.40 -0.98 -9.11
CA GLU A 215 76.49 -1.95 -9.73
C GLU A 215 75.03 -1.75 -9.29
N LYS A 216 74.77 -1.42 -8.01
CA LYS A 216 73.44 -1.03 -7.53
C LYS A 216 72.93 0.26 -8.16
N ARG A 217 73.81 1.26 -8.37
CA ARG A 217 73.47 2.52 -9.07
C ARG A 217 73.09 2.25 -10.52
N LYS A 218 73.87 1.43 -11.25
CA LYS A 218 73.52 1.01 -12.61
C LYS A 218 72.18 0.26 -12.69
N ARG A 219 71.90 -0.64 -11.74
CA ARG A 219 70.59 -1.34 -11.68
C ARG A 219 69.43 -0.40 -11.35
N LEU A 220 69.65 0.59 -10.49
CA LEU A 220 68.65 1.62 -10.16
C LEU A 220 68.41 2.55 -11.35
N GLU A 221 69.46 2.99 -12.04
CA GLU A 221 69.36 3.80 -13.26
C GLU A 221 68.60 3.05 -14.37
N ALA A 222 68.92 1.77 -14.61
CA ALA A 222 68.19 0.94 -15.55
C ALA A 222 66.70 0.75 -15.15
N ARG A 223 66.41 0.64 -13.85
CA ARG A 223 65.04 0.55 -13.35
C ARG A 223 64.29 1.88 -13.47
N ILE A 224 64.96 3.00 -13.25
CA ILE A 224 64.40 4.35 -13.44
C ILE A 224 64.09 4.57 -14.93
N GLU A 225 64.98 4.17 -15.84
CA GLU A 225 64.70 4.24 -17.28
C GLU A 225 63.53 3.34 -17.68
N LYS A 226 63.46 2.12 -17.16
CA LYS A 226 62.32 1.22 -17.40
C LYS A 226 61.00 1.83 -16.92
N LEU A 227 60.99 2.39 -15.71
CA LEU A 227 59.81 3.07 -15.14
C LEU A 227 59.45 4.35 -15.92
N LYS A 228 60.43 5.08 -16.47
CA LYS A 228 60.17 6.23 -17.36
C LYS A 228 59.50 5.79 -18.67
N LYS A 229 59.95 4.68 -19.26
CA LYS A 229 59.32 4.09 -20.46
C LYS A 229 57.90 3.61 -20.17
N GLU A 230 57.69 2.89 -19.06
CA GLU A 230 56.36 2.44 -18.62
C GLU A 230 55.42 3.63 -18.34
N ARG A 231 55.93 4.69 -17.69
CA ARG A 231 55.17 5.92 -17.47
C ARG A 231 54.79 6.61 -18.78
N ALA A 232 55.68 6.64 -19.78
CA ALA A 232 55.38 7.21 -21.09
C ALA A 232 54.27 6.41 -21.82
N VAL A 233 54.33 5.07 -21.75
CA VAL A 233 53.27 4.20 -22.30
C VAL A 233 51.94 4.47 -21.60
N LEU A 234 51.91 4.51 -20.26
CA LEU A 234 50.69 4.79 -19.50
C LEU A 234 50.12 6.20 -19.76
N ILE A 235 50.97 7.21 -20.02
CA ILE A 235 50.52 8.54 -20.42
C ILE A 235 49.84 8.48 -21.79
N SER A 236 50.46 7.81 -22.77
CA SER A 236 49.86 7.65 -24.11
C SER A 236 48.56 6.86 -24.09
N GLU A 237 48.45 5.84 -23.22
CA GLU A 237 47.23 5.05 -23.07
C GLU A 237 46.13 5.84 -22.36
N LYS A 238 46.47 6.66 -21.37
CA LYS A 238 45.54 7.59 -20.73
C LYS A 238 45.01 8.63 -21.73
N GLU A 239 45.88 9.18 -22.58
CA GLU A 239 45.47 10.13 -23.63
C GLU A 239 44.55 9.48 -24.66
N ARG A 240 44.84 8.24 -25.06
CA ARG A 240 43.95 7.45 -25.94
C ARG A 240 42.57 7.24 -25.33
N LEU A 241 42.51 6.79 -24.06
CA LEU A 241 41.25 6.56 -23.36
C LEU A 241 40.46 7.85 -23.13
N LEU A 242 41.13 8.98 -22.89
CA LEU A 242 40.47 10.29 -22.80
C LEU A 242 39.85 10.70 -24.15
N GLY A 243 40.53 10.44 -25.26
CA GLY A 243 39.99 10.65 -26.61
C GLY A 243 38.77 9.77 -26.90
N GLU A 244 38.84 8.48 -26.54
CA GLU A 244 37.71 7.54 -26.68
C GLU A 244 36.51 7.96 -25.82
N ASN A 245 36.74 8.40 -24.59
CA ASN A 245 35.69 8.85 -23.68
C ASN A 245 35.05 10.17 -24.18
N ALA A 246 35.84 11.10 -24.73
CA ALA A 246 35.30 12.30 -25.37
C ALA A 246 34.44 11.95 -26.60
N GLY A 247 34.86 10.98 -27.42
CA GLY A 247 34.09 10.48 -28.56
C GLY A 247 32.78 9.81 -28.14
N LEU A 248 32.79 9.02 -27.06
CA LEU A 248 31.59 8.41 -26.51
C LEU A 248 30.61 9.45 -25.95
N LYS A 249 31.11 10.48 -25.25
CA LYS A 249 30.28 11.59 -24.77
C LYS A 249 29.59 12.33 -25.91
N HIS A 250 30.31 12.58 -27.00
CA HIS A 250 29.71 13.23 -28.19
C HIS A 250 28.59 12.38 -28.79
N ARG A 251 28.81 11.07 -28.95
CA ARG A 251 27.78 10.16 -29.46
C ARG A 251 26.56 10.07 -28.55
N LEU A 252 26.76 10.12 -27.24
CA LEU A 252 25.68 10.09 -26.25
C LEU A 252 24.83 11.37 -26.35
N GLN A 253 25.47 12.53 -26.50
CA GLN A 253 24.77 13.80 -26.72
C GLN A 253 24.00 13.83 -28.05
N GLU A 254 24.59 13.31 -29.14
CA GLU A 254 23.91 13.18 -30.43
C GLU A 254 22.68 12.26 -30.33
N TRP A 255 22.82 11.15 -29.61
CA TRP A 255 21.72 10.22 -29.38
C TRP A 255 20.60 10.84 -28.53
N GLU A 256 20.93 11.50 -27.41
CA GLU A 256 19.97 12.21 -26.56
C GLU A 256 19.20 13.27 -27.35
N LYS A 257 19.88 14.04 -28.20
CA LYS A 257 19.23 15.04 -29.05
C LYS A 257 18.29 14.40 -30.06
N SER A 258 18.73 13.33 -30.73
CA SER A 258 17.88 12.60 -31.69
C SER A 258 16.65 11.96 -31.02
N PHE A 259 16.80 11.50 -29.78
CA PHE A 259 15.74 10.91 -29.00
C PHE A 259 14.73 11.97 -28.56
N GLN A 260 15.19 13.13 -28.09
CA GLN A 260 14.31 14.26 -27.77
C GLN A 260 13.52 14.73 -29.00
N GLU A 261 14.17 14.87 -30.15
CA GLU A 261 13.49 15.24 -31.40
C GLU A 261 12.47 14.18 -31.87
N ALA A 262 12.70 12.90 -31.60
CA ALA A 262 11.74 11.83 -31.87
C ALA A 262 10.55 11.87 -30.90
N LEU A 263 10.81 12.10 -29.61
CA LEU A 263 9.78 12.22 -28.59
C LEU A 263 8.86 13.42 -28.85
N GLU A 264 9.44 14.59 -29.17
CA GLU A 264 8.68 15.79 -29.51
C GLU A 264 7.80 15.59 -30.75
N ARG A 265 8.31 14.88 -31.77
CA ARG A 265 7.52 14.50 -32.95
C ARG A 265 6.37 13.57 -32.58
N GLY A 266 6.60 12.56 -31.74
CA GLY A 266 5.56 11.66 -31.25
C GLY A 266 4.46 12.39 -30.47
N ILE A 267 4.86 13.29 -29.57
CA ILE A 267 3.91 14.14 -28.81
C ILE A 267 3.12 15.06 -29.75
N ALA A 268 3.75 15.62 -30.77
CA ALA A 268 3.06 16.48 -31.74
C ALA A 268 2.04 15.70 -32.57
N GLU A 269 2.36 14.46 -32.98
CA GLU A 269 1.45 13.57 -33.70
C GLU A 269 0.25 13.13 -32.83
N GLU A 270 0.51 12.76 -31.57
CA GLU A 270 -0.53 12.46 -30.56
C GLU A 270 -1.45 13.66 -30.34
N LYS A 271 -0.89 14.85 -30.11
CA LYS A 271 -1.66 16.10 -29.99
C LYS A 271 -2.50 16.34 -31.22
N LYS A 272 -1.94 16.18 -32.43
CA LYS A 272 -2.67 16.37 -33.68
C LYS A 272 -3.85 15.38 -33.78
N ARG A 273 -3.63 14.10 -33.47
CA ARG A 273 -4.70 13.08 -33.41
C ARG A 273 -5.79 13.46 -32.41
N TRP A 274 -5.42 13.93 -31.23
CA TRP A 274 -6.35 14.41 -30.21
C TRP A 274 -7.17 15.62 -30.70
N TYR A 275 -6.51 16.66 -31.24
CA TYR A 275 -7.19 17.84 -31.76
C TYR A 275 -8.14 17.51 -32.92
N SER A 276 -7.78 16.56 -33.80
CA SER A 276 -8.66 16.11 -34.88
C SER A 276 -9.94 15.42 -34.38
N ARG A 277 -9.91 14.75 -33.22
CA ARG A 277 -11.12 14.17 -32.60
C ARG A 277 -12.11 15.25 -32.15
N TYR A 278 -11.62 16.38 -31.65
CA TYR A 278 -12.46 17.50 -31.22
C TYR A 278 -12.93 18.39 -32.37
N GLN A 279 -12.20 18.45 -33.48
CA GLN A 279 -12.62 19.16 -34.69
C GLN A 279 -13.76 18.47 -35.45
N ALA A 280 -13.97 17.16 -35.23
CA ALA A 280 -15.06 16.38 -35.82
C ALA A 280 -16.41 16.58 -35.10
N LEU A 281 -16.40 17.11 -33.88
CA LEU A 281 -17.59 17.68 -33.24
C LEU A 281 -17.74 19.09 -33.83
N GLY A 282 -18.55 19.20 -34.89
CA GLY A 282 -18.83 20.49 -35.55
C GLY A 282 -19.17 21.58 -34.54
N ASP A 283 -18.86 22.83 -34.89
CA ASP A 283 -19.04 24.02 -34.04
C ASP A 283 -20.30 23.88 -33.17
N PRO A 284 -20.16 23.64 -31.84
CA PRO A 284 -21.32 23.57 -30.97
C PRO A 284 -22.05 24.90 -31.09
N ASP A 285 -23.37 24.84 -31.32
CA ASP A 285 -24.19 26.02 -31.52
C ASP A 285 -24.26 26.81 -30.20
N TRP A 286 -23.23 27.64 -29.96
CA TRP A 286 -23.02 28.37 -28.71
C TRP A 286 -24.24 29.22 -28.33
N LYS A 287 -25.06 29.58 -29.31
CA LYS A 287 -26.33 30.30 -29.12
C LYS A 287 -27.42 29.44 -28.49
N GLU A 288 -27.47 28.13 -28.76
CA GLU A 288 -28.39 27.23 -28.06
C GLU A 288 -27.94 27.00 -26.62
N LEU A 289 -26.63 26.80 -26.40
CA LEU A 289 -26.04 26.60 -25.08
C LEU A 289 -26.28 27.81 -24.16
N GLU A 290 -26.10 29.02 -24.68
CA GLU A 290 -26.35 30.26 -23.95
C GLU A 290 -27.85 30.46 -23.65
N LYS A 291 -28.75 30.07 -24.57
CA LYS A 291 -30.20 30.06 -24.32
C LYS A 291 -30.60 29.06 -23.23
N THR A 292 -30.02 27.86 -23.23
CA THR A 292 -30.26 26.87 -22.17
C THR A 292 -29.72 27.34 -20.82
N SER A 293 -28.56 27.98 -20.79
CA SER A 293 -28.00 28.56 -19.56
C SER A 293 -28.93 29.63 -18.98
N ARG A 294 -29.38 30.59 -19.79
CA ARG A 294 -30.29 31.65 -19.33
C ARG A 294 -31.64 31.09 -18.85
N ARG A 295 -32.13 30.01 -19.47
CA ARG A 295 -33.35 29.33 -19.03
C ARG A 295 -33.16 28.63 -17.68
N LEU A 296 -32.00 28.02 -17.45
CA LEU A 296 -31.65 27.42 -16.17
C LEU A 296 -31.50 28.48 -15.07
N ASP A 297 -30.87 29.61 -15.36
CA ASP A 297 -30.73 30.72 -14.42
C ASP A 297 -32.11 31.27 -13.98
N GLN A 298 -33.05 31.39 -14.91
CA GLN A 298 -34.42 31.79 -14.59
C GLN A 298 -35.15 30.75 -13.72
N LEU A 299 -34.92 29.46 -13.97
CA LEU A 299 -35.48 28.39 -13.15
C LEU A 299 -34.90 28.41 -11.73
N PHE A 300 -33.62 28.71 -11.56
CA PHE A 300 -33.01 28.86 -10.25
C PHE A 300 -33.58 30.04 -9.47
N VAL A 301 -33.75 31.20 -10.12
CA VAL A 301 -34.41 32.37 -9.48
C VAL A 301 -35.85 32.04 -9.06
N TRP A 302 -36.59 31.28 -9.87
CA TRP A 302 -37.93 30.84 -9.51
C TRP A 302 -37.95 29.82 -8.37
N ALA A 303 -36.98 28.90 -8.34
CA ALA A 303 -36.82 27.94 -7.25
C ALA A 303 -36.51 28.66 -5.93
N ASP A 304 -35.59 29.63 -5.94
CA ASP A 304 -35.25 30.42 -4.75
C ASP A 304 -36.46 31.20 -4.21
N ARG A 305 -37.25 31.79 -5.10
CA ARG A 305 -38.49 32.48 -4.71
C ARG A 305 -39.51 31.50 -4.13
N ALA A 306 -39.67 30.32 -4.72
CA ALA A 306 -40.56 29.28 -4.21
C ALA A 306 -40.11 28.79 -2.81
N PHE A 307 -38.81 28.59 -2.60
CA PHE A 307 -38.25 28.21 -1.31
C PHE A 307 -38.45 29.30 -0.25
N ALA A 308 -38.28 30.57 -0.60
CA ALA A 308 -38.56 31.68 0.32
C ALA A 308 -40.04 31.72 0.74
N CYS A 309 -40.96 31.54 -0.21
CA CYS A 309 -42.39 31.44 0.09
C CYS A 309 -42.71 30.23 0.98
N GLN A 310 -42.06 29.08 0.76
CA GLN A 310 -42.24 27.90 1.60
C GLN A 310 -41.71 28.13 3.02
N ARG A 311 -40.55 28.76 3.18
CA ARG A 311 -40.02 29.12 4.52
C ARG A 311 -40.98 30.01 5.29
N GLN A 312 -41.56 31.01 4.63
CA GLN A 312 -42.55 31.89 5.25
C GLN A 312 -43.85 31.13 5.65
N ALA A 313 -44.23 30.12 4.86
CA ALA A 313 -45.33 29.23 5.22
C ALA A 313 -44.97 28.32 6.41
N ASP A 314 -43.76 27.77 6.44
CA ASP A 314 -43.26 26.93 7.53
C ASP A 314 -43.18 27.71 8.85
N GLU A 315 -42.77 28.99 8.82
CA GLU A 315 -42.78 29.88 9.99
C GLU A 315 -44.20 30.16 10.51
N ARG A 316 -45.17 30.33 9.60
CA ARG A 316 -46.56 30.69 9.96
C ARG A 316 -47.38 29.51 10.46
N TYR A 317 -47.19 28.33 9.85
CA TYR A 317 -48.04 27.16 10.09
C TYR A 317 -47.32 26.03 10.83
N GLY A 318 -46.00 26.16 11.03
CA GLY A 318 -45.15 25.15 11.65
C GLY A 318 -44.83 24.01 10.69
N LEU A 319 -43.76 23.28 11.01
CA LEU A 319 -43.36 22.09 10.24
C LEU A 319 -44.34 20.94 10.51
N ILE A 320 -44.61 20.12 9.48
CA ILE A 320 -45.49 18.93 9.58
C ILE A 320 -45.09 18.03 10.76
N GLY A 321 -43.78 17.81 10.95
CA GLY A 321 -43.26 16.99 12.05
C GLY A 321 -43.55 17.57 13.43
N GLU A 322 -43.44 18.88 13.60
CA GLU A 322 -43.73 19.57 14.86
C GLU A 322 -45.23 19.56 15.17
N VAL A 323 -46.07 19.80 14.16
CA VAL A 323 -47.53 19.74 14.29
C VAL A 323 -47.96 18.32 14.68
N ARG A 324 -47.37 17.29 14.06
CA ARG A 324 -47.65 15.88 14.39
C ARG A 324 -47.21 15.52 15.81
N GLN A 325 -46.02 15.95 16.24
CA GLN A 325 -45.54 15.71 17.59
C GLN A 325 -46.44 16.38 18.65
N LYS A 326 -46.89 17.62 18.38
CA LYS A 326 -47.84 18.33 19.24
C LYS A 326 -49.19 17.61 19.31
N LEU A 327 -49.72 17.14 18.17
CA LEU A 327 -50.94 16.34 18.14
C LEU A 327 -50.83 15.03 18.93
N LEU A 328 -49.73 14.28 18.74
CA LEU A 328 -49.48 13.04 19.51
C LEU A 328 -49.38 13.30 21.01
N LYS A 329 -48.68 14.37 21.44
CA LYS A 329 -48.62 14.76 22.85
C LYS A 329 -50.00 15.11 23.41
N ILE A 330 -50.81 15.84 22.64
CA ILE A 330 -52.19 16.16 23.03
C ILE A 330 -53.01 14.88 23.17
N GLU A 331 -52.91 13.93 22.24
CA GLU A 331 -53.64 12.67 22.29
C GLU A 331 -53.21 11.77 23.45
N LEU A 332 -51.91 11.63 23.71
CA LEU A 332 -51.39 10.90 24.87
C LEU A 332 -51.87 11.48 26.19
N HIS A 333 -51.85 12.81 26.33
CA HIS A 333 -52.36 13.46 27.55
C HIS A 333 -53.88 13.33 27.68
N LEU A 334 -54.63 13.33 26.58
CA LEU A 334 -56.07 13.06 26.61
C LEU A 334 -56.36 11.60 27.02
N GLN A 335 -55.59 10.63 26.54
CA GLN A 335 -55.71 9.22 26.95
C GLN A 335 -55.38 9.03 28.44
N GLU A 336 -54.32 9.66 28.95
CA GLU A 336 -53.99 9.58 30.39
C GLU A 336 -55.06 10.25 31.25
N ILE A 337 -55.61 11.38 30.79
CA ILE A 337 -56.76 12.01 31.45
C ILE A 337 -57.95 11.05 31.47
N GLU A 338 -58.25 10.36 30.36
CA GLU A 338 -59.32 9.36 30.29
C GLU A 338 -59.08 8.16 31.22
N ARG A 339 -57.82 7.72 31.35
CA ARG A 339 -57.42 6.71 32.33
C ARG A 339 -57.69 7.18 33.76
N ILE A 340 -57.32 8.43 34.09
CA ILE A 340 -57.61 9.03 35.40
C ILE A 340 -59.12 9.06 35.65
N PHE A 341 -59.93 9.42 34.65
CA PHE A 341 -61.40 9.38 34.76
C PHE A 341 -61.96 7.97 34.99
N ALA A 342 -61.33 6.93 34.42
CA ALA A 342 -61.77 5.55 34.57
C ALA A 342 -61.32 4.90 35.88
N GLN A 343 -60.15 5.28 36.41
CA GLN A 343 -59.50 4.62 37.55
C GLN A 343 -59.65 5.38 38.88
N SER A 344 -60.05 6.64 38.86
CA SER A 344 -60.12 7.48 40.06
C SER A 344 -61.56 7.69 40.54
N LEU A 345 -61.81 7.43 41.82
CA LEU A 345 -63.11 7.65 42.46
C LEU A 345 -63.52 9.13 42.47
N MET A 346 -62.55 10.04 42.58
CA MET A 346 -62.74 11.50 42.48
C MET A 346 -61.69 12.10 41.54
N VAL A 347 -62.15 12.90 40.57
CA VAL A 347 -61.29 13.58 39.59
C VAL A 347 -61.15 15.06 39.94
N HIS A 348 -59.91 15.52 40.05
CA HIS A 348 -59.59 16.92 40.39
C HIS A 348 -60.15 17.91 39.34
N PRO A 349 -60.71 19.07 39.73
CA PRO A 349 -61.31 20.04 38.81
C PRO A 349 -60.32 20.60 37.77
N GLU A 350 -59.02 20.63 38.08
CA GLU A 350 -58.00 21.03 37.11
C GLU A 350 -57.87 20.05 35.95
N VAL A 351 -58.02 18.75 36.19
CA VAL A 351 -57.99 17.72 35.14
C VAL A 351 -59.15 17.93 34.15
N ARG A 352 -60.31 18.37 34.64
CA ARG A 352 -61.46 18.74 33.79
C ARG A 352 -61.18 19.99 32.95
N ARG A 353 -60.54 21.01 33.53
CA ARG A 353 -60.15 22.24 32.82
C ARG A 353 -59.09 21.93 31.76
N LEU A 354 -58.11 21.12 32.09
CA LEU A 354 -57.05 20.68 31.19
C LEU A 354 -57.62 19.88 30.01
N LYS A 355 -58.56 18.94 30.26
CA LYS A 355 -59.25 18.21 29.18
C LYS A 355 -59.92 19.16 28.18
N LYS A 356 -60.65 20.18 28.67
CA LYS A 356 -61.30 21.17 27.81
C LYS A 356 -60.29 21.98 26.99
N ALA A 357 -59.21 22.44 27.62
CA ALA A 357 -58.16 23.20 26.94
C ALA A 357 -57.44 22.36 25.85
N LEU A 358 -57.10 21.11 26.16
CA LEU A 358 -56.47 20.19 25.20
C LEU A 358 -57.38 19.84 24.02
N LEU A 359 -58.69 19.69 24.25
CA LEU A 359 -59.66 19.47 23.17
C LEU A 359 -59.81 20.69 22.26
N GLN A 360 -59.77 21.91 22.81
CA GLN A 360 -59.80 23.15 22.04
C GLN A 360 -58.54 23.33 21.19
N GLU A 361 -57.36 23.09 21.76
CA GLU A 361 -56.10 23.14 21.00
C GLU A 361 -56.02 22.03 19.96
N ARG A 362 -56.54 20.83 20.24
CA ARG A 362 -56.69 19.77 19.22
C ARG A 362 -57.53 20.26 18.04
N GLN A 363 -58.70 20.84 18.29
CA GLN A 363 -59.56 21.37 17.23
C GLN A 363 -58.91 22.49 16.44
N ARG A 364 -58.19 23.40 17.11
CA ARG A 364 -57.43 24.48 16.48
C ARG A 364 -56.35 23.94 15.55
N VAL A 365 -55.57 22.95 16.00
CA VAL A 365 -54.51 22.33 15.21
C VAL A 365 -55.09 21.54 14.04
N LEU A 366 -56.21 20.85 14.22
CA LEU A 366 -56.92 20.16 13.12
C LEU A 366 -57.49 21.11 12.06
N GLY A 367 -57.73 22.38 12.41
CA GLY A 367 -58.22 23.41 11.49
C GLY A 367 -57.16 24.12 10.65
N LEU A 368 -55.86 23.81 10.81
CA LEU A 368 -54.81 24.44 10.00
C LEU A 368 -54.81 23.85 8.56
N PRO A 369 -54.59 24.69 7.52
CA PRO A 369 -54.54 24.22 6.14
C PRO A 369 -53.38 23.24 5.94
N GLY A 370 -53.68 22.05 5.39
CA GLY A 370 -52.69 21.00 5.12
C GLY A 370 -52.43 20.01 6.26
N VAL A 371 -53.15 20.11 7.39
CA VAL A 371 -53.05 19.15 8.51
C VAL A 371 -53.45 17.73 8.12
N GLU A 372 -54.23 17.57 7.05
CA GLU A 372 -54.46 16.27 6.42
C GLU A 372 -53.15 15.55 6.06
N LYS A 373 -52.07 16.27 5.75
CA LYS A 373 -50.73 15.68 5.52
C LYS A 373 -50.06 15.22 6.81
N ALA A 374 -50.44 15.77 7.96
CA ALA A 374 -49.98 15.35 9.28
C ALA A 374 -50.82 14.18 9.86
N LEU A 375 -52.09 14.07 9.42
CA LEU A 375 -53.06 13.04 9.86
C LEU A 375 -53.11 11.80 8.97
N LYS A 376 -52.92 11.95 7.65
CA LYS A 376 -52.68 10.80 6.76
C LYS A 376 -51.40 10.13 7.29
N GLY A 377 -51.53 8.84 7.63
CA GLY A 377 -50.51 8.05 8.32
C GLY A 377 -49.11 8.25 7.75
N LEU A 378 -48.10 8.01 8.61
CA LEU A 378 -46.64 8.12 8.39
C LEU A 378 -46.25 8.86 7.09
N PRO A 379 -45.62 10.06 7.19
CA PRO A 379 -45.38 10.95 6.06
C PRO A 379 -44.95 10.17 4.83
N ALA A 380 -45.39 10.55 3.62
CA ALA A 380 -44.97 9.92 2.38
C ALA A 380 -43.43 9.77 2.23
N ASP A 381 -42.66 10.49 3.04
CA ASP A 381 -41.20 10.40 3.23
C ASP A 381 -40.70 9.15 4.02
N LEU A 382 -41.58 8.46 4.73
CA LEU A 382 -41.38 7.19 5.44
C LEU A 382 -42.07 6.02 4.71
N ASN A 383 -42.53 6.22 3.47
CA ASN A 383 -42.74 5.07 2.60
C ASN A 383 -41.39 4.38 2.40
N ARG A 384 -41.39 3.05 2.42
CA ARG A 384 -40.21 2.19 2.17
C ARG A 384 -39.37 2.73 1.01
N GLU A 385 -40.00 3.11 -0.09
CA GLU A 385 -39.34 3.70 -1.27
C GLU A 385 -38.67 5.05 -0.99
N GLY A 386 -39.24 5.90 -0.14
CA GLY A 386 -38.69 7.20 0.27
C GLY A 386 -37.45 7.05 1.18
N LEU A 387 -37.49 6.09 2.10
CA LEU A 387 -36.33 5.74 2.92
C LEU A 387 -35.23 5.07 2.10
N LEU A 388 -35.59 4.17 1.18
CA LEU A 388 -34.64 3.52 0.27
C LEU A 388 -34.00 4.52 -0.68
N SER A 389 -34.75 5.48 -1.22
CA SER A 389 -34.19 6.52 -2.08
C SER A 389 -33.26 7.45 -1.30
N ARG A 390 -33.61 7.84 -0.05
CA ARG A 390 -32.69 8.59 0.83
C ARG A 390 -31.43 7.80 1.22
N LEU A 391 -31.56 6.49 1.46
CA LEU A 391 -30.42 5.59 1.69
C LEU A 391 -29.51 5.47 0.46
N ARG A 392 -30.09 5.38 -0.74
CA ARG A 392 -29.36 5.34 -2.01
C ARG A 392 -28.61 6.65 -2.27
N LEU A 393 -29.19 7.79 -1.90
CA LEU A 393 -28.61 9.13 -2.01
C LEU A 393 -27.47 9.42 -1.03
N LEU A 394 -27.22 8.57 -0.02
CA LEU A 394 -26.07 8.74 0.84
C LEU A 394 -24.77 8.52 0.07
N GLU A 395 -23.95 9.56 0.04
CA GLU A 395 -22.63 9.50 -0.56
C GLU A 395 -21.72 8.53 0.19
N PRO A 396 -20.84 7.79 -0.52
CA PRO A 396 -19.88 6.87 0.07
C PRO A 396 -18.70 7.61 0.72
N ASN A 397 -18.98 8.25 1.86
CA ASN A 397 -18.00 8.96 2.67
C ASN A 397 -18.06 8.51 4.15
N PRO A 398 -17.00 8.75 4.95
CA PRO A 398 -16.95 8.27 6.34
C PRO A 398 -18.01 8.90 7.25
N ARG A 399 -18.51 10.10 6.90
CA ARG A 399 -19.56 10.79 7.66
C ARG A 399 -20.92 10.08 7.51
N SER A 400 -21.19 9.51 6.34
CA SER A 400 -22.39 8.72 6.06
C SER A 400 -22.48 7.44 6.90
N LEU A 401 -21.35 6.85 7.32
CA LEU A 401 -21.36 5.69 8.25
C LEU A 401 -21.92 6.07 9.63
N GLY A 402 -21.63 7.29 10.10
CA GLY A 402 -22.19 7.82 11.34
C GLY A 402 -23.69 8.05 11.26
N ALA A 403 -24.18 8.53 10.11
CA ALA A 403 -25.59 8.70 9.83
C ALA A 403 -26.33 7.34 9.74
N LEU A 404 -25.74 6.35 9.07
CA LEU A 404 -26.29 4.98 8.99
C LEU A 404 -26.41 4.32 10.36
N LYS A 405 -25.42 4.46 11.25
CA LYS A 405 -25.51 3.91 12.62
C LYS A 405 -26.62 4.55 13.46
N ARG A 406 -26.89 5.85 13.25
CA ARG A 406 -28.00 6.55 13.92
C ARG A 406 -29.35 6.10 13.38
N LEU A 407 -29.44 5.91 12.06
CA LEU A 407 -30.63 5.38 11.40
C LEU A 407 -30.91 3.93 11.83
N GLU A 408 -29.89 3.07 11.88
CA GLU A 408 -30.01 1.68 12.34
C GLU A 408 -30.54 1.60 13.78
N ARG A 409 -30.03 2.46 14.69
CA ARG A 409 -30.57 2.57 16.05
C ARG A 409 -32.02 3.03 16.06
N ALA A 410 -32.34 4.10 15.33
CA ALA A 410 -33.70 4.62 15.27
C ALA A 410 -34.69 3.59 14.69
N LEU A 411 -34.25 2.75 13.74
CA LEU A 411 -35.06 1.66 13.18
C LEU A 411 -35.29 0.55 14.20
N ARG A 412 -34.26 0.13 14.96
CA ARG A 412 -34.42 -0.85 16.05
C ARG A 412 -35.31 -0.33 17.18
N ASP A 413 -35.17 0.95 17.55
CA ASP A 413 -36.04 1.58 18.55
C ASP A 413 -37.53 1.64 18.07
N LEU A 414 -37.74 1.75 16.75
CA LEU A 414 -39.08 1.70 16.13
C LEU A 414 -39.63 0.28 15.99
N GLU A 415 -38.76 -0.73 15.92
CA GLU A 415 -39.11 -2.15 15.97
C GLU A 415 -39.68 -2.51 17.34
N GLU A 416 -39.03 -2.08 18.42
CA GLU A 416 -39.46 -2.31 19.80
C GLU A 416 -40.84 -1.69 20.10
N THR A 417 -41.22 -0.64 19.36
CA THR A 417 -42.51 0.03 19.49
C THR A 417 -43.60 -0.52 18.58
N GLY A 418 -43.28 -1.48 17.70
CA GLY A 418 -44.25 -2.18 16.83
C GLY A 418 -44.90 -1.31 15.76
N VAL A 419 -44.28 -0.19 15.39
CA VAL A 419 -44.91 0.88 14.56
C VAL A 419 -44.80 0.60 13.05
N LEU A 420 -43.90 -0.29 12.60
CA LEU A 420 -43.62 -0.53 11.18
C LEU A 420 -43.64 -2.03 10.83
N PRO A 421 -44.37 -2.43 9.76
CA PRO A 421 -44.20 -3.75 9.14
C PRO A 421 -42.93 -3.79 8.25
N ASP A 422 -42.30 -4.97 8.14
CA ASP A 422 -41.12 -5.28 7.29
C ASP A 422 -39.83 -4.50 7.60
N LEU A 423 -39.43 -4.46 8.87
CA LEU A 423 -38.21 -3.78 9.32
C LEU A 423 -36.92 -4.50 8.90
N ASP A 424 -36.99 -5.83 8.74
CA ASP A 424 -35.85 -6.68 8.36
C ASP A 424 -35.25 -6.27 7.00
N LEU A 425 -36.11 -6.04 5.99
CA LEU A 425 -35.68 -5.64 4.65
C LEU A 425 -35.03 -4.25 4.62
N LEU A 426 -35.45 -3.34 5.51
CA LEU A 426 -34.84 -2.00 5.64
C LEU A 426 -33.48 -2.09 6.36
N LEU A 427 -33.35 -2.95 7.37
CA LEU A 427 -32.08 -3.22 8.03
C LEU A 427 -31.08 -3.89 7.07
N GLU A 428 -31.54 -4.81 6.22
CA GLU A 428 -30.73 -5.42 5.17
C GLU A 428 -30.17 -4.37 4.19
N GLU A 429 -31.00 -3.41 3.77
CA GLU A 429 -30.60 -2.33 2.87
C GLU A 429 -29.66 -1.30 3.54
N VAL A 430 -29.86 -1.01 4.83
CA VAL A 430 -28.90 -0.23 5.63
C VAL A 430 -27.56 -0.95 5.69
N ASN A 431 -27.57 -2.27 5.90
CA ASN A 431 -26.35 -3.10 5.92
C ASN A 431 -25.70 -3.22 4.54
N HIS A 432 -26.49 -3.26 3.47
CA HIS A 432 -26.00 -3.27 2.10
C HIS A 432 -25.33 -1.94 1.76
N LYS A 433 -25.97 -0.81 2.08
CA LYS A 433 -25.37 0.52 1.89
C LYS A 433 -24.12 0.70 2.75
N ARG A 434 -24.12 0.21 3.99
CA ARG A 434 -22.91 0.21 4.85
C ARG A 434 -21.76 -0.56 4.20
N ARG A 435 -22.02 -1.74 3.61
CA ARG A 435 -21.04 -2.51 2.84
C ARG A 435 -20.53 -1.72 1.64
N GLN A 436 -21.43 -1.13 0.83
CA GLN A 436 -21.03 -0.28 -0.31
C GLN A 436 -20.14 0.91 0.11
N ILE A 437 -20.46 1.59 1.21
CA ILE A 437 -19.65 2.71 1.70
C ILE A 437 -18.29 2.21 2.19
N LEU A 438 -18.25 1.08 2.90
CA LEU A 438 -16.99 0.46 3.32
C LEU A 438 -16.18 0.02 2.11
N GLU A 439 -16.76 -0.67 1.13
CA GLU A 439 -16.12 -1.10 -0.12
C GLU A 439 -15.59 0.09 -0.93
N ALA A 440 -16.32 1.19 -1.02
CA ALA A 440 -15.84 2.41 -1.69
C ALA A 440 -14.71 3.09 -0.93
N LEU A 441 -14.75 3.10 0.41
CA LEU A 441 -13.67 3.62 1.25
C LEU A 441 -12.44 2.71 1.17
N TYR A 442 -12.60 1.39 1.29
CA TYR A 442 -11.53 0.41 1.12
C TYR A 442 -10.99 0.41 -0.31
N GLY A 443 -11.83 0.58 -1.32
CA GLY A 443 -11.44 0.70 -2.73
C GLY A 443 -10.57 1.93 -3.00
N ARG A 444 -10.74 3.02 -2.24
CA ARG A 444 -9.83 4.18 -2.28
C ARG A 444 -8.47 3.90 -1.63
N PHE A 445 -8.39 2.94 -0.71
CA PHE A 445 -7.15 2.50 -0.07
C PHE A 445 -6.55 1.23 -0.71
N MET A 446 -7.23 0.61 -1.66
CA MET A 446 -6.85 -0.64 -2.35
C MET A 446 -6.55 -0.42 -3.84
N LYS A 447 -6.04 0.76 -4.23
CA LYS A 447 -5.18 0.81 -5.42
C LYS A 447 -3.83 0.23 -4.98
N GLU A 448 -3.52 -0.97 -5.47
CA GLU A 448 -2.26 -1.71 -5.30
C GLU A 448 -2.10 -2.67 -4.12
N ALA A 449 -3.18 -3.27 -3.60
CA ALA A 449 -3.04 -4.50 -2.83
C ALA A 449 -2.94 -5.70 -3.79
N VAL A 450 -1.77 -5.90 -4.39
CA VAL A 450 -1.39 -7.21 -4.95
C VAL A 450 -1.27 -8.15 -3.74
N PRO A 451 -2.02 -9.26 -3.66
CA PRO A 451 -1.83 -10.20 -2.58
C PRO A 451 -0.41 -10.78 -2.63
N LYS A 452 0.43 -10.41 -1.65
CA LYS A 452 1.69 -11.08 -1.34
C LYS A 452 1.34 -12.46 -0.80
N ASP A 453 1.40 -13.47 -1.66
CA ASP A 453 1.41 -14.87 -1.26
C ASP A 453 2.48 -15.57 -2.09
N GLY A 454 3.45 -16.21 -1.42
CA GLY A 454 4.63 -16.86 -2.02
C GLY A 454 4.30 -18.05 -2.93
N ARG A 455 3.62 -17.79 -4.04
CA ARG A 455 3.22 -18.75 -5.06
C ARG A 455 3.92 -18.37 -6.37
N SER A 456 5.01 -19.11 -6.64
CA SER A 456 5.89 -19.13 -7.84
C SER A 456 5.88 -17.88 -8.72
N ASP A 457 7.03 -17.24 -8.92
CA ASP A 457 7.27 -16.12 -9.84
C ASP A 457 6.77 -16.38 -11.29
N TRP A 458 5.49 -16.11 -11.55
CA TRP A 458 4.95 -16.12 -12.90
C TRP A 458 4.40 -14.74 -13.20
N LYS A 459 5.18 -13.96 -13.96
CA LYS A 459 4.85 -12.57 -14.30
C LYS A 459 3.87 -12.47 -15.48
N ASN A 460 3.58 -13.56 -16.20
CA ASN A 460 2.70 -13.56 -17.37
C ASN A 460 2.13 -14.97 -17.71
N LEU A 461 0.80 -15.09 -17.88
CA LEU A 461 0.09 -16.34 -18.27
C LEU A 461 0.49 -16.85 -19.65
N GLU A 462 0.69 -15.97 -20.62
CA GLU A 462 1.05 -16.34 -21.99
C GLU A 462 2.43 -16.97 -22.05
N GLN A 463 3.40 -16.43 -21.30
CA GLN A 463 4.75 -17.00 -21.21
C GLN A 463 4.72 -18.39 -20.54
N PHE A 464 3.88 -18.56 -19.52
CA PHE A 464 3.70 -19.85 -18.85
C PHE A 464 3.03 -20.90 -19.73
N VAL A 465 2.11 -20.48 -20.61
CA VAL A 465 1.55 -21.38 -21.62
C VAL A 465 2.55 -21.69 -22.72
N ALA A 466 3.28 -20.68 -23.21
CA ALA A 466 4.27 -20.81 -24.26
C ALA A 466 5.42 -21.75 -23.88
N SER A 467 5.78 -21.81 -22.58
CA SER A 467 6.78 -22.77 -22.06
C SER A 467 6.30 -24.22 -22.14
N GLY A 468 4.99 -24.46 -22.33
CA GLY A 468 4.37 -25.78 -22.35
C GLY A 468 4.20 -26.41 -20.97
N GLU A 469 4.67 -25.76 -19.91
CA GLU A 469 4.58 -26.25 -18.54
C GLU A 469 3.12 -26.31 -18.06
N SER A 470 2.28 -25.37 -18.51
CA SER A 470 0.84 -25.27 -18.23
C SER A 470 0.05 -26.57 -18.48
N ARG A 471 0.51 -27.41 -19.42
CA ARG A 471 -0.13 -28.70 -19.76
C ARG A 471 -0.14 -29.72 -18.63
N ARG A 472 0.62 -29.48 -17.56
CA ARG A 472 0.64 -30.32 -16.36
C ARG A 472 -0.39 -29.92 -15.30
N TYR A 473 -1.03 -28.76 -15.46
CA TYR A 473 -1.87 -28.14 -14.43
C TYR A 473 -3.35 -28.17 -14.83
N THR A 474 -4.20 -28.38 -13.82
CA THR A 474 -5.66 -28.25 -13.95
C THR A 474 -6.06 -26.84 -13.57
N VAL A 475 -6.85 -26.18 -14.40
CA VAL A 475 -7.36 -24.82 -14.14
C VAL A 475 -8.78 -24.92 -13.61
N TYR A 476 -9.05 -24.31 -12.45
CA TYR A 476 -10.40 -24.08 -11.95
C TYR A 476 -10.77 -22.61 -12.16
N VAL A 477 -11.92 -22.36 -12.76
CA VAL A 477 -12.38 -21.01 -13.10
C VAL A 477 -13.73 -20.76 -12.46
N ASP A 478 -13.82 -19.68 -11.72
CA ASP A 478 -15.08 -19.12 -11.27
C ASP A 478 -15.68 -18.29 -12.42
N GLY A 479 -16.67 -18.87 -13.11
CA GLY A 479 -17.23 -18.32 -14.33
C GLY A 479 -18.10 -17.07 -14.11
N TYR A 480 -18.83 -16.98 -13.00
CA TYR A 480 -19.69 -15.82 -12.76
C TYR A 480 -18.89 -14.57 -12.39
N ASN A 481 -17.75 -14.72 -11.70
CA ASN A 481 -16.88 -13.60 -11.39
C ASN A 481 -16.39 -12.88 -12.66
N ILE A 482 -16.06 -13.65 -13.70
CA ILE A 482 -15.67 -13.13 -15.02
C ILE A 482 -16.88 -12.47 -15.71
N LEU A 483 -18.02 -13.18 -15.80
CA LEU A 483 -19.19 -12.70 -16.55
C LEU A 483 -19.84 -11.45 -15.94
N LEU A 484 -19.94 -11.37 -14.60
CA LEU A 484 -20.51 -10.21 -13.91
C LEU A 484 -19.66 -8.95 -14.12
N ARG A 485 -18.34 -9.08 -14.25
CA ARG A 485 -17.46 -7.96 -14.59
C ARG A 485 -17.66 -7.49 -16.03
N LEU A 486 -17.86 -8.42 -16.96
CA LEU A 486 -18.10 -8.08 -18.36
C LEU A 486 -19.43 -7.35 -18.57
N LEU A 487 -20.48 -7.73 -17.83
CA LEU A 487 -21.77 -7.01 -17.83
C LEU A 487 -21.68 -5.59 -17.27
N SER A 488 -20.69 -5.31 -16.42
CA SER A 488 -20.46 -3.97 -15.86
C SER A 488 -19.73 -3.02 -16.83
N SER A 489 -19.16 -3.55 -17.93
CA SER A 489 -18.54 -2.76 -19.00
C SER A 489 -19.58 -2.04 -19.85
N GLU A 490 -19.29 -0.81 -20.28
CA GLU A 490 -20.21 -0.02 -21.13
C GLU A 490 -20.48 -0.67 -22.50
N GLU A 491 -19.55 -1.51 -22.98
CA GLU A 491 -19.63 -2.19 -24.28
C GLU A 491 -20.66 -3.33 -24.31
N ASN A 492 -21.03 -3.88 -23.14
CA ASN A 492 -21.93 -5.04 -23.03
C ASN A 492 -23.28 -4.69 -22.35
N ARG A 493 -23.63 -3.40 -22.27
CA ARG A 493 -24.93 -2.97 -21.73
C ARG A 493 -26.06 -3.43 -22.67
N GLY A 494 -26.72 -4.52 -22.30
CA GLY A 494 -27.91 -5.05 -23.01
C GLY A 494 -27.77 -6.47 -23.53
N THR A 495 -26.60 -7.11 -23.40
CA THR A 495 -26.36 -8.50 -23.80
C THR A 495 -26.90 -9.48 -22.75
N ASP A 496 -27.53 -10.57 -23.19
CA ASP A 496 -28.00 -11.62 -22.26
C ASP A 496 -26.79 -12.34 -21.65
N LEU A 497 -26.86 -12.62 -20.35
CA LEU A 497 -25.84 -13.36 -19.62
C LEU A 497 -25.67 -14.79 -20.18
N ALA A 498 -26.75 -15.36 -20.73
CA ALA A 498 -26.70 -16.66 -21.40
C ALA A 498 -25.82 -16.66 -22.65
N ASP A 499 -25.85 -15.57 -23.43
CA ASP A 499 -25.04 -15.41 -24.63
C ASP A 499 -23.57 -15.20 -24.26
N LEU A 500 -23.29 -14.29 -23.32
CA LEU A 500 -21.92 -14.04 -22.83
C LEU A 500 -21.28 -15.29 -22.23
N ARG A 501 -22.08 -16.12 -21.53
CA ARG A 501 -21.61 -17.41 -21.01
C ARG A 501 -21.26 -18.38 -22.13
N SER A 502 -22.08 -18.43 -23.19
CA SER A 502 -21.84 -19.31 -24.33
C SER A 502 -20.58 -18.90 -25.09
N ASP A 503 -20.41 -17.61 -25.36
CA ASP A 503 -19.23 -17.04 -26.00
C ASP A 503 -17.95 -17.32 -25.20
N PHE A 504 -18.03 -17.14 -23.87
CA PHE A 504 -16.91 -17.42 -22.99
C PHE A 504 -16.53 -18.91 -22.96
N ILE A 505 -17.52 -19.80 -22.91
CA ILE A 505 -17.28 -21.25 -22.97
C ILE A 505 -16.60 -21.63 -24.29
N GLU A 506 -17.06 -21.07 -25.42
CA GLU A 506 -16.45 -21.32 -26.74
C GLU A 506 -15.00 -20.84 -26.78
N ALA A 507 -14.73 -19.61 -26.30
CA ALA A 507 -13.38 -19.07 -26.24
C ALA A 507 -12.44 -19.95 -25.40
N VAL A 508 -12.89 -20.44 -24.23
CA VAL A 508 -12.12 -21.35 -23.38
C VAL A 508 -11.84 -22.68 -24.09
N GLN A 509 -12.79 -23.21 -24.86
CA GLN A 509 -12.59 -24.45 -25.62
C GLN A 509 -11.48 -24.34 -26.66
N THR A 510 -11.31 -23.16 -27.29
CA THR A 510 -10.20 -22.94 -28.24
C THR A 510 -8.82 -23.15 -27.59
N LYS A 511 -8.70 -22.86 -26.28
CA LYS A 511 -7.46 -22.98 -25.50
C LYS A 511 -7.35 -24.29 -24.72
N GLN A 512 -8.25 -25.26 -24.92
CA GLN A 512 -8.30 -26.50 -24.12
C GLN A 512 -6.99 -27.33 -24.14
N ASN A 513 -6.19 -27.22 -25.22
CA ASN A 513 -4.94 -27.96 -25.36
C ASN A 513 -3.75 -27.34 -24.61
N HIS A 514 -3.93 -26.14 -24.07
CA HIS A 514 -2.89 -25.43 -23.33
C HIS A 514 -2.77 -25.90 -21.88
N PHE A 515 -3.77 -26.61 -21.35
CA PHE A 515 -3.79 -27.09 -19.98
C PHE A 515 -4.02 -28.60 -19.91
N ARG A 516 -3.84 -29.19 -18.71
CA ARG A 516 -4.17 -30.60 -18.47
C ARG A 516 -5.68 -30.83 -18.60
N LYS A 517 -6.44 -29.95 -17.92
CA LYS A 517 -7.90 -29.91 -17.86
C LYS A 517 -8.31 -28.50 -17.42
N ILE A 518 -9.44 -28.00 -17.93
CA ILE A 518 -10.06 -26.75 -17.49
C ILE A 518 -11.41 -27.10 -16.89
N VAL A 519 -11.73 -26.58 -15.70
CA VAL A 519 -13.00 -26.77 -15.01
C VAL A 519 -13.64 -25.39 -14.83
N LEU A 520 -14.68 -25.12 -15.61
CA LEU A 520 -15.49 -23.90 -15.51
C LEU A 520 -16.64 -24.16 -14.54
N VAL A 521 -16.77 -23.35 -13.50
CA VAL A 521 -17.82 -23.51 -12.49
C VAL A 521 -18.75 -22.31 -12.53
N PHE A 522 -20.05 -22.59 -12.65
CA PHE A 522 -21.12 -21.61 -12.76
C PHE A 522 -22.16 -21.86 -11.67
N ASP A 523 -22.49 -20.85 -10.88
CA ASP A 523 -23.63 -20.89 -9.98
C ASP A 523 -24.97 -20.87 -10.71
N GLY A 524 -25.78 -21.91 -10.58
CA GLY A 524 -27.07 -22.04 -11.24
C GLY A 524 -28.20 -22.57 -10.34
N GLU A 525 -29.29 -22.96 -10.99
CA GLU A 525 -30.50 -23.52 -10.37
C GLU A 525 -30.60 -25.05 -10.51
N GLY A 526 -29.50 -25.70 -10.91
CA GLY A 526 -29.45 -27.16 -11.07
C GLY A 526 -28.03 -27.71 -11.09
N ASP A 527 -27.85 -28.90 -10.52
CA ASP A 527 -26.57 -29.60 -10.45
C ASP A 527 -26.38 -30.44 -11.71
N TYR A 528 -25.60 -29.92 -12.66
CA TYR A 528 -25.29 -30.61 -13.92
C TYR A 528 -23.87 -30.32 -14.37
N SER A 529 -23.18 -31.34 -14.87
CA SER A 529 -21.85 -31.21 -15.45
C SER A 529 -21.85 -31.62 -16.91
N ASP A 530 -21.29 -30.78 -17.77
CA ASP A 530 -21.01 -31.11 -19.16
C ASP A 530 -19.50 -31.27 -19.38
N GLN A 531 -19.10 -32.13 -20.32
CA GLN A 531 -17.69 -32.32 -20.65
C GLN A 531 -17.45 -32.16 -22.15
N LEU A 532 -16.68 -31.14 -22.50
CA LEU A 532 -16.32 -30.78 -23.87
C LEU A 532 -14.80 -30.91 -24.02
N GLY A 533 -14.36 -32.12 -24.37
CA GLY A 533 -12.95 -32.48 -24.49
C GLY A 533 -12.21 -32.38 -23.15
N LYS A 534 -11.24 -31.46 -23.06
CA LYS A 534 -10.50 -31.16 -21.82
C LYS A 534 -11.15 -30.09 -20.94
N VAL A 535 -12.29 -29.54 -21.37
CA VAL A 535 -13.08 -28.58 -20.60
C VAL A 535 -14.23 -29.31 -19.93
N GLU A 536 -14.37 -29.15 -18.62
CA GLU A 536 -15.53 -29.58 -17.84
C GLU A 536 -16.29 -28.32 -17.40
N ILE A 537 -17.59 -28.30 -17.62
CA ILE A 537 -18.48 -27.20 -17.27
C ILE A 537 -19.38 -27.72 -16.16
N VAL A 538 -19.34 -27.08 -14.99
CA VAL A 538 -20.09 -27.48 -13.81
C VAL A 538 -21.06 -26.37 -13.46
N TYR A 539 -22.35 -26.70 -13.44
CA TYR A 539 -23.40 -25.84 -12.91
C TYR A 539 -23.73 -26.33 -11.50
N THR A 540 -23.55 -25.47 -10.50
CA THR A 540 -23.84 -25.79 -9.10
C THR A 540 -25.25 -25.34 -8.72
N ASP A 541 -25.92 -26.08 -7.83
CA ASP A 541 -27.28 -25.72 -7.38
C ASP A 541 -27.23 -24.85 -6.11
N LYS A 542 -27.38 -23.54 -6.28
CA LYS A 542 -27.43 -22.59 -5.15
C LYS A 542 -28.59 -22.87 -4.20
N THR A 543 -29.72 -23.35 -4.70
CA THR A 543 -30.93 -23.59 -3.89
C THR A 543 -30.76 -24.76 -2.92
N ARG A 544 -29.85 -25.69 -3.24
CA ARG A 544 -29.46 -26.81 -2.38
C ARG A 544 -28.23 -26.54 -1.52
N GLY A 545 -27.73 -25.30 -1.50
CA GLY A 545 -26.57 -24.89 -0.71
C GLY A 545 -25.23 -25.32 -1.30
N THR A 546 -25.20 -25.76 -2.56
CA THR A 546 -23.96 -26.04 -3.30
C THR A 546 -23.61 -24.84 -4.18
N THR A 547 -22.70 -23.99 -3.70
CA THR A 547 -22.18 -22.84 -4.48
C THR A 547 -20.94 -23.24 -5.26
N ALA A 548 -20.61 -22.44 -6.28
CA ALA A 548 -19.37 -22.56 -7.05
C ALA A 548 -18.15 -22.54 -6.12
N ASP A 549 -18.15 -21.65 -5.12
CA ASP A 549 -17.09 -21.52 -4.11
C ASP A 549 -16.88 -22.85 -3.37
N LEU A 550 -17.97 -23.44 -2.86
CA LEU A 550 -17.93 -24.71 -2.14
C LEU A 550 -17.45 -25.85 -3.04
N TYR A 551 -17.89 -25.88 -4.30
CA TYR A 551 -17.45 -26.88 -5.27
C TYR A 551 -15.95 -26.77 -5.54
N ILE A 552 -15.45 -25.57 -5.86
CA ILE A 552 -14.04 -25.31 -6.14
C ILE A 552 -13.19 -25.68 -4.92
N LEU A 553 -13.59 -25.24 -3.72
CA LEU A 553 -12.89 -25.56 -2.48
C LEU A 553 -12.85 -27.06 -2.19
N GLN A 554 -13.94 -27.78 -2.41
CA GLN A 554 -13.96 -29.24 -2.28
C GLN A 554 -13.05 -29.91 -3.30
N ALA A 555 -13.04 -29.45 -4.55
CA ALA A 555 -12.19 -29.99 -5.60
C ALA A 555 -10.70 -29.77 -5.30
N VAL A 556 -10.34 -28.55 -4.89
CA VAL A 556 -8.99 -28.19 -4.45
C VAL A 556 -8.57 -29.02 -3.22
N ARG A 557 -9.48 -29.25 -2.26
CA ARG A 557 -9.19 -30.06 -1.06
C ARG A 557 -8.96 -31.54 -1.37
N ARG A 558 -9.64 -32.08 -2.38
CA ARG A 558 -9.52 -33.48 -2.83
C ARG A 558 -8.23 -33.72 -3.62
N SER A 559 -7.69 -32.70 -4.27
CA SER A 559 -6.43 -32.81 -5.01
C SER A 559 -5.25 -32.98 -4.06
N LYS A 560 -4.43 -34.02 -4.30
CA LYS A 560 -3.25 -34.33 -3.48
C LYS A 560 -1.98 -33.66 -4.01
N ASP A 561 -1.94 -33.33 -5.31
CA ASP A 561 -0.86 -32.60 -5.96
C ASP A 561 -1.22 -31.11 -6.06
N ARG A 562 -0.24 -30.23 -5.77
CA ARG A 562 -0.38 -28.77 -5.89
C ARG A 562 -0.45 -28.29 -7.35
N LYS A 563 -0.88 -29.12 -8.29
CA LYS A 563 -0.89 -28.81 -9.74
C LYS A 563 -2.21 -28.17 -10.17
N ILE A 564 -2.65 -27.19 -9.38
CA ILE A 564 -3.90 -26.48 -9.61
C ILE A 564 -3.61 -25.01 -9.86
N LEU A 565 -4.19 -24.47 -10.92
CA LEU A 565 -4.30 -23.04 -11.18
C LEU A 565 -5.72 -22.62 -10.84
N LEU A 566 -5.87 -21.53 -10.11
CA LEU A 566 -7.18 -21.02 -9.71
C LEU A 566 -7.40 -19.63 -10.32
N VAL A 567 -8.44 -19.49 -11.12
CA VAL A 567 -8.87 -18.22 -11.73
C VAL A 567 -10.05 -17.68 -10.94
N THR A 568 -9.78 -16.77 -10.01
CA THR A 568 -10.80 -16.05 -9.23
C THR A 568 -10.17 -14.82 -8.57
N GLU A 569 -10.99 -13.83 -8.24
CA GLU A 569 -10.65 -12.72 -7.35
C GLU A 569 -11.46 -12.75 -6.05
N ASP A 570 -12.29 -13.78 -5.85
CA ASP A 570 -13.04 -13.95 -4.61
C ASP A 570 -12.11 -14.33 -3.45
N ARG A 571 -12.13 -13.51 -2.39
CA ARG A 571 -11.29 -13.69 -1.21
C ARG A 571 -11.63 -14.96 -0.44
N GLU A 572 -12.89 -15.36 -0.38
CA GLU A 572 -13.31 -16.55 0.37
C GLU A 572 -12.75 -17.82 -0.27
N ILE A 573 -12.74 -17.89 -1.61
CA ILE A 573 -12.13 -19.00 -2.34
C ILE A 573 -10.60 -18.95 -2.19
N ILE A 574 -9.98 -17.77 -2.32
CA ILE A 574 -8.52 -17.61 -2.22
C ILE A 574 -8.00 -18.05 -0.84
N GLU A 575 -8.64 -17.58 0.23
CA GLU A 575 -8.30 -17.94 1.60
C GLU A 575 -8.59 -19.43 1.86
N GLY A 576 -9.75 -19.93 1.44
CA GLY A 576 -10.15 -21.32 1.61
C GLY A 576 -9.28 -22.33 0.84
N ALA A 577 -8.70 -21.90 -0.28
CA ALA A 577 -7.79 -22.70 -1.12
C ALA A 577 -6.32 -22.63 -0.66
N GLY A 578 -5.98 -21.74 0.29
CA GLY A 578 -4.63 -21.32 0.71
C GLY A 578 -3.51 -22.35 0.51
N ALA A 579 -2.33 -22.03 -0.01
CA ALA A 579 -1.16 -22.90 -0.25
C ALA A 579 -1.36 -24.26 -0.99
N ARG A 580 -2.58 -24.72 -1.29
CA ARG A 580 -2.86 -25.99 -1.99
C ARG A 580 -2.86 -25.85 -3.51
N VAL A 581 -3.02 -24.62 -4.00
CA VAL A 581 -2.94 -24.30 -5.44
C VAL A 581 -1.54 -23.80 -5.78
N PHE A 582 -1.10 -24.03 -7.01
CA PHE A 582 0.17 -23.57 -7.54
C PHE A 582 0.20 -22.05 -7.66
N ALA A 583 -0.84 -21.48 -8.29
CA ALA A 583 -0.92 -20.06 -8.59
C ALA A 583 -2.37 -19.57 -8.71
N LEU A 584 -2.54 -18.25 -8.50
CA LEU A 584 -3.79 -17.51 -8.63
C LEU A 584 -3.74 -16.63 -9.88
N ILE A 585 -4.65 -16.86 -10.81
CA ILE A 585 -4.80 -16.10 -12.05
C ILE A 585 -5.91 -15.08 -11.85
N ARG A 586 -5.69 -13.82 -12.26
CA ARG A 586 -6.77 -12.84 -12.23
C ARG A 586 -7.82 -13.19 -13.30
N PRO A 587 -9.12 -13.08 -13.00
CA PRO A 587 -10.22 -13.23 -13.96
C PRO A 587 -10.00 -12.48 -15.27
N LEU A 588 -9.52 -11.24 -15.21
CA LEU A 588 -9.27 -10.42 -16.39
C LEU A 588 -8.11 -10.97 -17.24
N ASP A 589 -7.00 -11.37 -16.61
CA ASP A 589 -5.83 -11.91 -17.33
C ASP A 589 -6.20 -13.22 -18.06
N PHE A 590 -7.00 -14.07 -17.42
CA PHE A 590 -7.50 -15.29 -18.03
C PHE A 590 -8.47 -14.99 -19.18
N TYR A 591 -9.37 -14.03 -19.01
CA TYR A 591 -10.30 -13.58 -20.04
C TYR A 591 -9.57 -13.02 -21.27
N SER A 592 -8.63 -12.09 -21.06
CA SER A 592 -7.79 -11.53 -22.12
C SER A 592 -7.03 -12.61 -22.88
N TYR A 593 -6.52 -13.61 -22.16
CA TYR A 593 -5.82 -14.73 -22.75
C TYR A 593 -6.71 -15.64 -23.62
N VAL A 594 -7.93 -15.97 -23.18
CA VAL A 594 -8.81 -16.85 -23.97
C VAL A 594 -9.39 -16.14 -25.19
N HIS A 595 -9.50 -14.82 -25.15
CA HIS A 595 -9.96 -13.98 -26.27
C HIS A 595 -8.82 -13.33 -27.09
N ASP A 596 -7.55 -13.67 -26.81
CA ASP A 596 -6.37 -13.12 -27.49
C ASP A 596 -6.33 -11.57 -27.50
N LEU A 597 -6.76 -10.94 -26.39
CA LEU A 597 -6.85 -9.48 -26.25
C LEU A 597 -5.52 -8.81 -25.84
N SER A 598 -4.47 -9.59 -25.56
CA SER A 598 -3.14 -9.11 -25.20
C SER A 598 -2.24 -9.05 -26.44
N GLY A 599 -2.09 -7.84 -26.99
CA GLY A 599 -1.29 -7.60 -28.19
C GLY A 599 -1.53 -6.24 -28.85
N VAL A 600 -1.51 -5.15 -28.07
CA VAL A 600 -1.24 -3.78 -28.55
C VAL A 600 -0.32 -3.09 -27.56
#